data_AF-A0A3N9MRI0-F1
#
_entry.id   AF-A0A3N9MRI0-F1
#
_cell.length_a   1.000
_cell.length_b   1.000
_cell.length_c   1.000
_cell.angle_alpha   90.00
_cell.angle_beta   90.00
_cell.angle_gamma   90.00
#
_symmetry.space_group_name_H-M   'P 1'
#
loop_
_entity.id
_entity.type
_entity.pdbx_description
1 polymer ?
#
loop_
_entity_poly.entity_id
_entity_poly.type
_entity_poly.pdbx_seq_one_letter_code
_entity_poly.pdbx_strand_id
1 'polypeptide(L)'
;MKKEHEIPEGIPQRIVVTDTLDLHGFFPEQVKEIVQDFIENALELKLKQVKIIHGKGKSRLKFEVYQVLKNHPQIIHFSDSAPESGGWGATIVELK
;
A
#
# COMPACT_ATOMS: atom_id res chain seq x y z
N MET A 1 24.72 -18.91 -18.52
CA MET A 1 24.56 -19.37 -17.13
C MET A 1 24.65 -18.13 -16.25
N LYS A 2 23.53 -17.71 -15.64
CA LYS A 2 23.46 -16.50 -14.82
C LYS A 2 24.25 -16.75 -13.54
N LYS A 3 25.26 -15.93 -13.26
CA LYS A 3 26.00 -15.97 -12.00
C LYS A 3 25.07 -15.50 -10.89
N GLU A 4 24.85 -16.37 -9.91
CA GLU A 4 24.30 -15.98 -8.61
C GLU A 4 25.26 -14.97 -7.98
N HIS A 5 24.76 -13.78 -7.69
CA HIS A 5 25.52 -12.74 -7.00
C HIS A 5 25.38 -13.03 -5.51
N GLU A 6 26.43 -13.54 -4.89
CA GLU A 6 26.52 -13.65 -3.43
C GLU A 6 26.43 -12.23 -2.84
N ILE A 7 25.38 -11.95 -2.09
CA ILE A 7 25.19 -10.66 -1.42
C ILE A 7 26.13 -10.64 -0.20
N PRO A 8 27.07 -9.68 -0.09
CA PRO A 8 27.94 -9.60 1.07
C PRO A 8 27.13 -9.38 2.35
N GLU A 9 27.42 -10.16 3.39
CA GLU A 9 26.85 -9.95 4.73
C GLU A 9 27.16 -8.53 5.22
N GLY A 10 26.10 -7.77 5.55
CA GLY A 10 26.22 -6.41 6.11
C GLY A 10 25.74 -5.28 5.21
N ILE A 11 25.33 -5.54 3.96
CA ILE A 11 24.58 -4.54 3.18
C ILE A 11 23.10 -4.64 3.60
N PRO A 12 22.47 -3.58 4.14
CA PRO A 12 21.05 -3.62 4.43
C PRO A 12 20.32 -3.98 3.13
N GLN A 13 19.39 -4.94 3.20
CA GLN A 13 18.55 -5.25 2.05
C GLN A 13 17.98 -3.94 1.51
N ARG A 14 18.20 -3.67 0.22
CA ARG A 14 17.60 -2.51 -0.42
C ARG A 14 16.09 -2.72 -0.39
N ILE A 15 15.41 -2.05 0.54
CA ILE A 15 13.95 -1.98 0.53
C ILE A 15 13.59 -1.08 -0.65
N VAL A 16 13.04 -1.67 -1.70
CA VAL A 16 12.47 -0.90 -2.80
C VAL A 16 11.22 -0.24 -2.25
N VAL A 17 11.30 1.06 -1.96
CA VAL A 17 10.11 1.81 -1.61
C VAL A 17 9.33 2.08 -2.88
N THR A 18 8.08 1.63 -2.89
CA THR A 18 7.13 1.91 -3.96
C THR A 18 5.98 2.74 -3.42
N ASP A 19 5.25 3.38 -4.31
CA ASP A 19 3.98 4.05 -4.01
C ASP A 19 2.80 3.07 -3.89
N THR A 20 3.06 1.76 -3.92
CA THR A 20 2.03 0.73 -4.01
C THR A 20 2.15 -0.29 -2.88
N LEU A 21 1.05 -0.51 -2.17
CA LEU A 21 0.90 -1.55 -1.16
C LEU A 21 -0.03 -2.66 -1.69
N ASP A 22 0.40 -3.92 -1.64
CA ASP A 22 -0.44 -5.08 -2.00
C ASP A 22 -0.84 -5.88 -0.74
N LEU A 23 -2.15 -6.07 -0.56
CA LEU A 23 -2.76 -6.69 0.60
C LEU A 23 -3.32 -8.11 0.34
N HIS A 24 -3.19 -8.71 -0.86
CA HIS A 24 -3.85 -9.99 -1.18
C HIS A 24 -3.49 -11.16 -0.24
N GLY A 25 -2.31 -11.11 0.40
CA GLY A 25 -1.82 -12.16 1.30
C GLY A 25 -2.09 -11.92 2.79
N PHE A 26 -2.71 -10.80 3.16
CA PHE A 26 -2.85 -10.40 4.55
C PHE A 26 -4.24 -10.72 5.13
N PHE A 27 -4.26 -10.97 6.43
CA PHE A 27 -5.50 -11.12 7.17
C PHE A 27 -6.13 -9.74 7.44
N PRO A 28 -7.46 -9.61 7.43
CA PRO A 28 -8.16 -8.35 7.71
C PRO A 28 -7.71 -7.65 8.99
N GLU A 29 -7.41 -8.42 10.03
CA GLU A 29 -6.99 -7.94 11.34
C GLU A 29 -5.62 -7.23 11.31
N GLN A 30 -4.79 -7.52 10.29
CA GLN A 30 -3.47 -6.90 10.10
C GLN A 30 -3.54 -5.62 9.25
N VAL A 31 -4.60 -5.44 8.46
CA VAL A 31 -4.70 -4.36 7.46
C VAL A 31 -4.55 -2.99 8.10
N LYS A 32 -5.14 -2.79 9.28
CA LYS A 32 -5.12 -1.49 9.96
C LYS A 32 -3.70 -0.99 10.21
N GLU A 33 -2.88 -1.83 10.82
CA GLU A 33 -1.48 -1.51 11.18
C GLU A 33 -0.65 -1.31 9.92
N ILE A 34 -0.73 -2.23 8.97
CA ILE A 34 0.06 -2.18 7.72
C ILE A 34 -0.27 -0.91 6.91
N VAL A 35 -1.55 -0.56 6.79
CA VAL A 35 -1.95 0.64 6.05
C VAL A 35 -1.48 1.91 6.77
N GLN A 36 -1.56 1.95 8.10
CA GLN A 36 -1.08 3.09 8.89
C GLN A 36 0.43 3.32 8.66
N ASP A 37 1.23 2.27 8.85
CA ASP A 37 2.68 2.33 8.65
C ASP A 37 3.05 2.70 7.21
N PHE A 38 2.31 2.17 6.23
CA PHE A 38 2.54 2.50 4.82
C PHE A 38 2.26 3.98 4.51
N ILE A 39 1.18 4.55 5.06
CA ILE A 39 0.86 5.97 4.89
C ILE A 39 1.91 6.86 5.55
N GLU A 40 2.37 6.49 6.75
CA GLU A 40 3.44 7.22 7.46
C GLU A 40 4.74 7.25 6.65
N ASN A 41 5.19 6.09 6.16
CA ASN A 41 6.35 6.00 5.28
C ASN A 41 6.17 6.83 4.00
N ALA A 42 4.99 6.81 3.38
CA ALA A 42 4.71 7.60 2.18
C ALA A 42 4.77 9.12 2.45
N LEU A 43 4.33 9.57 3.62
CA LEU A 43 4.40 10.96 4.05
C LEU A 43 5.84 11.40 4.32
N GLU A 44 6.65 10.58 4.98
CA GLU A 44 8.08 10.85 5.21
C GLU A 44 8.84 11.02 3.89
N LEU A 45 8.48 10.22 2.90
CA LEU A 45 9.03 10.29 1.54
C LEU A 45 8.41 11.39 0.68
N LYS A 46 7.46 12.16 1.23
CA LYS A 46 6.77 13.27 0.55
C LYS A 46 6.06 12.85 -0.73
N LEU A 47 5.57 11.60 -0.78
CA LEU A 47 4.73 11.15 -1.88
C LEU A 47 3.40 11.91 -1.85
N LYS A 48 2.86 12.25 -3.02
CA LYS A 48 1.57 12.93 -3.15
C LYS A 48 0.41 11.99 -3.38
N GLN A 49 0.71 10.79 -3.84
CA GLN A 49 -0.28 9.76 -4.11
C GLN A 49 0.32 8.39 -3.85
N VAL A 50 -0.51 7.49 -3.34
CA VAL A 50 -0.20 6.07 -3.22
C VAL A 50 -1.37 5.22 -3.69
N LYS A 51 -1.10 3.95 -3.95
CA LYS A 51 -2.08 2.94 -4.37
C LYS A 51 -2.09 1.77 -3.39
N ILE A 52 -3.27 1.38 -2.94
CA ILE A 52 -3.46 0.22 -2.06
C ILE A 52 -4.28 -0.82 -2.81
N ILE A 53 -3.65 -1.94 -3.15
CA ILE A 53 -4.28 -3.09 -3.82
C ILE A 53 -4.79 -4.03 -2.73
N HIS A 54 -6.09 -4.19 -2.63
CA HIS A 54 -6.73 -5.07 -1.64
C HIS A 54 -7.53 -6.21 -2.28
N GLY A 55 -7.48 -6.29 -3.60
CA GLY A 55 -8.21 -7.27 -4.38
C GLY A 55 -9.71 -7.00 -4.42
N LYS A 56 -10.40 -7.80 -5.24
CA LYS A 56 -11.84 -7.71 -5.46
C LYS A 56 -12.59 -8.52 -4.39
N GLY A 57 -12.40 -9.84 -4.33
CA GLY A 57 -12.89 -10.70 -3.23
C GLY A 57 -14.30 -10.36 -2.70
N LYS A 58 -14.49 -10.48 -1.39
CA LYS A 58 -15.72 -10.05 -0.67
C LYS A 58 -15.62 -8.61 -0.13
N SER A 59 -14.70 -7.79 -0.66
CA SER A 59 -14.43 -6.42 -0.18
C SER A 59 -14.07 -6.28 1.31
N ARG A 60 -13.67 -7.35 2.01
CA ARG A 60 -13.32 -7.26 3.45
C ARG A 60 -12.05 -6.44 3.67
N LEU A 61 -10.99 -6.68 2.89
CA LEU A 61 -9.76 -5.87 2.96
C LEU A 61 -10.02 -4.42 2.53
N LYS A 62 -10.84 -4.19 1.49
CA LYS A 62 -11.29 -2.84 1.08
C LYS A 62 -11.97 -2.11 2.24
N PHE A 63 -12.87 -2.79 2.96
CA PHE A 63 -13.56 -2.21 4.10
C PHE A 63 -12.58 -1.73 5.16
N GLU A 64 -11.62 -2.57 5.56
CA GLU A 64 -10.59 -2.19 6.56
C GLU A 64 -9.73 -1.01 6.07
N VAL A 65 -9.29 -1.03 4.81
CA VAL A 65 -8.56 0.10 4.19
C VAL A 65 -9.36 1.39 4.30
N TYR A 66 -10.64 1.36 3.94
CA TYR A 66 -11.51 2.54 3.99
C TYR A 66 -11.72 3.04 5.42
N GLN A 67 -11.78 2.16 6.43
CA GLN A 67 -11.87 2.57 7.83
C GLN A 67 -10.62 3.33 8.29
N VAL A 68 -9.43 2.89 7.87
CA VAL A 68 -8.19 3.61 8.17
C VAL A 68 -8.19 4.97 7.47
N LEU A 69 -8.41 5.00 6.15
CA LEU A 69 -8.29 6.21 5.35
C LEU A 69 -9.28 7.31 5.75
N LYS A 70 -10.53 6.95 6.07
CA LYS A 70 -11.56 7.92 6.50
C LYS A 70 -11.19 8.67 7.78
N ASN A 71 -10.44 8.04 8.67
CA ASN A 71 -10.10 8.59 9.97
C ASN A 71 -8.70 9.21 10.02
N HIS A 72 -7.94 9.13 8.91
CA HIS A 72 -6.54 9.53 8.90
C HIS A 72 -6.36 11.01 8.52
N PRO A 73 -5.75 11.85 9.39
CA PRO A 73 -5.74 13.31 9.23
C PRO A 73 -4.90 13.80 8.06
N GLN A 74 -4.03 12.96 7.48
CA GLN A 74 -3.15 13.32 6.36
C GLN A 74 -3.69 12.92 4.99
N ILE A 75 -4.89 12.35 4.92
CA ILE A 75 -5.53 11.98 3.66
C ILE A 75 -6.36 13.16 3.17
N ILE A 76 -6.15 13.57 1.91
CA ILE A 76 -6.97 14.59 1.23
C ILE A 76 -8.21 13.94 0.63
N HIS A 77 -7.98 12.88 -0.14
CA HIS A 77 -9.00 12.19 -0.90
C HIS A 77 -8.59 10.73 -1.12
N PHE A 78 -9.56 9.85 -1.33
CA PHE A 78 -9.31 8.51 -1.83
C PHE A 78 -10.51 8.00 -2.61
N SER A 79 -10.24 7.17 -3.61
CA SER A 79 -11.25 6.60 -4.51
C SER A 79 -10.80 5.25 -5.06
N ASP A 80 -11.75 4.51 -5.64
CA ASP A 80 -11.42 3.32 -6.42
C ASP A 80 -10.52 3.70 -7.59
N SER A 81 -9.57 2.82 -7.94
CA SER A 81 -8.72 3.02 -9.10
C SER A 81 -9.52 2.96 -10.40
N ALA A 82 -8.95 3.49 -11.48
CA ALA A 82 -9.53 3.37 -12.82
C ALA A 82 -9.70 1.88 -13.21
N PRO A 83 -10.71 1.52 -14.02
CA PRO A 83 -10.95 0.13 -14.43
C PRO A 83 -9.72 -0.60 -14.98
N GLU A 84 -8.91 0.08 -15.77
CA GLU A 84 -7.66 -0.39 -16.36
C GLU A 84 -6.51 -0.55 -15.36
N SER A 85 -6.61 0.10 -14.20
CA SER A 85 -5.58 0.13 -13.14
C SER A 85 -5.96 -0.65 -11.88
N GLY A 86 -6.96 -1.54 -11.98
CA GLY A 86 -7.42 -2.42 -10.90
C GLY A 86 -8.88 -2.20 -10.48
N GLY A 87 -9.50 -1.11 -10.93
CA GLY A 87 -10.88 -0.76 -10.62
C GLY A 87 -11.11 -0.72 -9.10
N TRP A 88 -12.29 -1.21 -8.70
CA TRP A 88 -12.65 -1.35 -7.28
C TRP A 88 -11.81 -2.35 -6.48
N GLY A 89 -10.83 -3.02 -7.08
CA GLY A 89 -9.88 -3.90 -6.40
C GLY A 89 -8.64 -3.16 -5.86
N ALA A 90 -8.51 -1.87 -6.15
CA ALA A 90 -7.45 -1.02 -5.64
C ALA A 90 -7.99 0.38 -5.30
N THR A 91 -7.40 1.01 -4.30
CA THR A 91 -7.72 2.38 -3.87
C THR A 91 -6.56 3.30 -4.19
N ILE A 92 -6.85 4.42 -4.85
CA ILE A 92 -5.91 5.54 -5.02
C ILE A 92 -6.13 6.50 -3.85
N VAL A 93 -5.03 6.94 -3.23
CA VAL A 93 -5.05 7.77 -2.03
C VAL A 93 -4.18 9.00 -2.25
N GLU A 94 -4.75 10.18 -2.05
CA GLU A 94 -4.06 11.46 -2.13
C GLU A 94 -3.64 11.94 -0.73
N LEU A 95 -2.37 12.29 -0.59
CA LEU A 95 -1.73 12.70 0.66
C LEU A 95 -1.50 14.21 0.70
N LYS A 96 -1.43 14.77 1.91
CA LYS A 96 -1.13 16.19 2.14
C LYS A 96 0.25 16.64 1.64
#